data_AF-A0A958XR49-F1
#
_entry.id   AF-A0A958XR49-F1
#
_cell.length_a   1.000
_cell.length_b   1.000
_cell.length_c   1.000
_cell.angle_alpha   90.00
_cell.angle_beta   90.00
_cell.angle_gamma   90.00
#
_symmetry.space_group_name_H-M   'P 1'
#
loop_
_entity.id
_entity.type
_entity.pdbx_description
1 polymer ?
#
loop_
_entity_poly.entity_id
_entity_poly.type
_entity_poly.pdbx_seq_one_letter_code
_entity_poly.pdbx_strand_id
1 'polypeptide(L)'
;TPKRLEKNFLTVGQVGFVSASIKDVHGAPVGDTITLTNNQAQKPLPGFMESQPRVFAGLFPTSADDYQDLREALEKLRLNDAALHFEPESSSALGFGFRCGFLGMLHMEVVQERIEREFDIDLVTTAPTVIYELITKKGETVMLDNPADLPENYQEIREPIITANILLPSDYVGAVIGLCIEKRGIQKNMQYLGSQ
;
A
#
# COMPACT_ATOMS: atom_id res chain seq x y z
N THR A 1 -26.94 8.92 -11.15
CA THR A 1 -26.11 7.74 -10.84
C THR A 1 -26.69 6.52 -11.53
N PRO A 2 -25.88 5.70 -12.22
CA PRO A 2 -26.36 4.45 -12.80
C PRO A 2 -26.83 3.50 -11.68
N LYS A 3 -27.99 2.86 -11.85
CA LYS A 3 -28.55 1.91 -10.88
C LYS A 3 -27.98 0.52 -11.12
N ARG A 4 -27.82 -0.26 -10.05
CA ARG A 4 -27.49 -1.69 -10.14
C ARG A 4 -28.69 -2.43 -10.75
N LEU A 5 -28.44 -3.22 -11.78
CA LEU A 5 -29.46 -4.03 -12.45
C LEU A 5 -29.01 -5.49 -12.41
N GLU A 6 -29.81 -6.33 -11.75
CA GLU A 6 -29.55 -7.76 -11.71
C GLU A 6 -29.79 -8.39 -13.10
N LYS A 7 -28.92 -9.33 -13.46
CA LYS A 7 -29.00 -10.10 -14.70
C LYS A 7 -28.86 -11.57 -14.36
N ASN A 8 -29.53 -12.41 -15.13
CA ASN A 8 -29.51 -13.86 -14.91
C ASN A 8 -28.14 -14.49 -15.23
N PHE A 9 -27.37 -13.88 -16.14
CA PHE A 9 -26.06 -14.34 -16.53
C PHE A 9 -25.20 -13.20 -17.08
N LEU A 10 -23.89 -13.37 -17.00
CA LEU A 10 -22.88 -12.57 -17.71
C LEU A 10 -22.24 -13.44 -18.78
N THR A 11 -22.14 -12.93 -20.01
CA THR A 11 -21.51 -13.65 -21.14
C THR A 11 -20.13 -13.09 -21.45
N VAL A 12 -19.42 -13.79 -22.34
CA VAL A 12 -18.12 -13.38 -22.87
C VAL A 12 -18.18 -11.91 -23.33
N GLY A 13 -17.20 -11.11 -22.88
CA GLY A 13 -17.05 -9.70 -23.23
C GLY A 13 -17.87 -8.70 -22.40
N GLN A 14 -18.69 -9.17 -21.44
CA GLN A 14 -19.49 -8.28 -20.59
C GLN A 14 -18.75 -7.90 -19.30
N VAL A 15 -19.05 -6.70 -18.80
CA VAL A 15 -18.59 -6.19 -17.50
C VAL A 15 -19.79 -6.10 -16.57
N GLY A 16 -19.65 -6.63 -15.36
CA GLY A 16 -20.72 -6.68 -14.36
C GLY A 16 -20.18 -6.97 -12.97
N PHE A 17 -21.07 -7.31 -12.04
CA PHE A 17 -20.72 -7.74 -10.69
C PHE A 17 -21.28 -9.13 -10.41
N VAL A 18 -20.63 -9.88 -9.53
CA VAL A 18 -21.05 -11.21 -9.08
C VAL A 18 -21.09 -11.18 -7.55
N SER A 19 -22.18 -11.70 -6.96
CA SER A 19 -22.30 -11.89 -5.51
C SER A 19 -22.41 -13.38 -5.21
N ALA A 20 -21.42 -13.92 -4.50
CA ALA A 20 -21.31 -15.36 -4.21
C ALA A 20 -21.19 -15.65 -2.70
N SER A 21 -21.70 -14.77 -1.84
CA SER A 21 -21.59 -14.89 -0.37
C SER A 21 -20.15 -15.06 0.15
N ILE A 22 -19.20 -14.39 -0.49
CA ILE A 22 -17.80 -14.36 -0.07
C ILE A 22 -17.72 -13.53 1.21
N LYS A 23 -17.20 -14.13 2.29
CA LYS A 23 -17.18 -13.50 3.63
C LYS A 23 -16.02 -12.53 3.82
N ASP A 24 -14.94 -12.72 3.08
CA ASP A 24 -13.70 -11.95 3.20
C ASP A 24 -13.38 -11.30 1.86
N VAL A 25 -12.98 -10.03 1.88
CA VAL A 25 -12.55 -9.29 0.69
C VAL A 25 -11.25 -9.87 0.11
N HIS A 26 -10.42 -10.50 0.95
CA HIS A 26 -9.27 -11.29 0.49
C HIS A 26 -9.68 -12.56 -0.28
N GLY A 27 -10.96 -12.96 -0.21
CA GLY A 27 -11.48 -14.13 -0.93
C GLY A 27 -11.71 -13.92 -2.43
N ALA A 28 -11.62 -12.68 -2.93
CA ALA A 28 -11.70 -12.35 -4.35
C ALA A 28 -10.76 -11.16 -4.67
N PRO A 29 -9.43 -11.38 -4.69
CA PRO A 29 -8.48 -10.30 -4.87
C PRO A 29 -8.55 -9.70 -6.27
N VAL A 30 -8.22 -8.41 -6.37
CA VAL A 30 -8.30 -7.66 -7.64
C VAL A 30 -7.31 -8.23 -8.66
N GLY A 31 -7.81 -8.58 -9.83
CA GLY A 31 -7.02 -9.17 -10.93
C GLY A 31 -7.02 -10.70 -10.95
N ASP A 32 -7.67 -11.37 -10.00
CA ASP A 32 -7.82 -12.83 -9.99
C ASP A 32 -8.82 -13.33 -11.03
N THR A 33 -8.78 -14.63 -11.33
CA THR A 33 -9.60 -15.28 -12.34
C THR A 33 -10.67 -16.17 -11.70
N ILE A 34 -11.93 -15.77 -11.86
CA ILE A 34 -13.07 -16.60 -11.45
C ILE A 34 -13.35 -17.64 -12.54
N THR A 35 -13.37 -18.92 -12.18
CA THR A 35 -13.75 -20.03 -13.06
C THR A 35 -14.79 -20.95 -12.42
N LEU A 36 -15.47 -21.76 -13.24
CA LEU A 36 -16.42 -22.76 -12.76
C LEU A 36 -15.72 -23.92 -12.05
N THR A 37 -16.28 -24.40 -10.93
CA THR A 37 -15.74 -25.54 -10.17
C THR A 37 -15.72 -26.84 -10.98
N ASN A 38 -16.78 -27.11 -11.74
CA ASN A 38 -16.96 -28.37 -12.48
C ASN A 38 -16.29 -28.37 -13.86
N ASN A 39 -15.89 -27.20 -14.36
CA ASN A 39 -15.23 -27.03 -15.65
C ASN A 39 -14.24 -25.87 -15.55
N GLN A 40 -13.11 -26.15 -14.90
CA GLN A 40 -12.09 -25.15 -14.60
C GLN A 40 -11.37 -24.72 -15.89
N ALA A 41 -11.07 -23.42 -15.98
CA ALA A 41 -10.16 -22.91 -16.99
C ALA A 41 -8.79 -23.58 -16.85
N GLN A 42 -8.14 -23.91 -17.97
CA GLN A 42 -6.85 -24.61 -17.97
C GLN A 42 -5.74 -23.80 -17.30
N LYS A 43 -5.82 -22.46 -17.36
CA LYS A 43 -4.86 -21.53 -16.76
C LYS A 43 -5.58 -20.27 -16.30
N PRO A 44 -5.16 -19.65 -15.18
CA PRO A 44 -5.62 -18.32 -14.80
C PRO A 44 -5.14 -17.27 -15.82
N LEU A 45 -5.79 -16.11 -15.82
CA LEU A 45 -5.34 -14.98 -16.63
C LEU A 45 -3.94 -14.52 -16.15
N PRO A 46 -3.05 -14.15 -17.08
CA PRO A 46 -1.73 -13.65 -16.72
C PRO A 46 -1.82 -12.25 -16.08
N GLY A 47 -0.84 -11.93 -15.24
CA GLY A 47 -0.68 -10.58 -14.68
C GLY A 47 -1.31 -10.35 -13.30
N PHE A 48 -1.93 -11.37 -12.69
CA PHE A 48 -2.31 -11.29 -11.28
C PHE A 48 -1.04 -11.15 -10.41
N MET A 49 -1.04 -10.11 -9.57
CA MET A 49 -0.04 -9.89 -8.54
C MET A 49 -0.76 -9.50 -7.26
N GLU A 50 -0.37 -10.12 -6.16
CA GLU A 50 -0.90 -9.76 -4.85
C GLU A 50 -0.47 -8.33 -4.50
N SER A 51 -1.41 -7.57 -3.93
CA SER A 51 -1.18 -6.20 -3.50
C SER A 51 -0.22 -6.20 -2.32
N GLN A 52 1.03 -5.82 -2.55
CA GLN A 52 2.03 -5.71 -1.50
C GLN A 52 2.16 -4.27 -0.99
N PRO A 53 2.12 -4.03 0.33
CA PRO A 53 2.39 -2.72 0.90
C PRO A 53 3.82 -2.29 0.59
N ARG A 54 3.97 -1.01 0.22
CA ARG A 54 5.25 -0.37 -0.14
C ARG A 54 5.73 0.61 0.91
N VAL A 55 4.81 1.19 1.66
CA VAL A 55 5.06 2.21 2.68
C VAL A 55 4.45 1.75 3.99
N PHE A 56 5.18 1.92 5.10
CA PHE A 56 4.72 1.55 6.43
C PHE A 56 4.79 2.75 7.36
N ALA A 57 3.79 2.92 8.21
CA ALA A 57 3.78 3.94 9.25
C ALA A 57 3.06 3.41 10.48
N GLY A 58 3.50 3.86 11.66
CA GLY A 58 2.77 3.65 12.91
C GLY A 58 1.64 4.66 13.02
N LEU A 59 0.43 4.18 13.33
CA LEU A 59 -0.74 4.97 13.67
C LEU A 59 -1.03 4.81 15.17
N PHE A 60 -0.98 5.91 15.91
CA PHE A 60 -1.21 5.94 17.35
C PHE A 60 -2.38 6.88 17.65
N PRO A 61 -3.35 6.47 18.49
CA PRO A 61 -4.39 7.39 18.91
C PRO A 61 -3.80 8.43 19.88
N THR A 62 -4.36 9.63 19.88
CA THR A 62 -3.94 10.69 20.80
C THR A 62 -4.36 10.37 22.25
N SER A 63 -5.49 9.67 22.42
CA SER A 63 -5.95 9.13 23.70
C SER A 63 -5.76 7.62 23.75
N ALA A 64 -5.28 7.10 24.89
CA ALA A 64 -5.13 5.66 25.09
C ALA A 64 -6.48 4.90 25.12
N ASP A 65 -7.57 5.61 25.44
CA ASP A 65 -8.92 5.03 25.48
C ASP A 65 -9.42 4.66 24.08
N ASP A 66 -8.96 5.37 23.04
CA ASP A 66 -9.38 5.17 21.65
C ASP A 66 -8.64 4.01 20.96
N TYR A 67 -7.72 3.33 21.64
CA TYR A 67 -6.96 2.21 21.05
C TYR A 67 -7.88 1.11 20.53
N GLN A 68 -8.93 0.78 21.29
CA GLN A 68 -9.90 -0.24 20.89
C GLN A 68 -10.76 0.24 19.72
N ASP A 69 -11.17 1.52 19.74
CA ASP A 69 -11.95 2.12 18.65
C ASP A 69 -11.14 2.20 17.36
N LEU A 70 -9.84 2.52 17.45
CA LEU A 70 -8.91 2.52 16.32
C LEU A 70 -8.78 1.13 15.71
N ARG A 71 -8.68 0.09 16.54
CA ARG A 71 -8.66 -1.30 16.07
C ARG A 71 -9.91 -1.63 15.28
N GLU A 72 -11.09 -1.28 15.82
CA GLU A 72 -12.37 -1.54 15.16
C GLU A 72 -12.51 -0.74 13.86
N ALA A 73 -12.02 0.50 13.82
CA ALA A 73 -12.00 1.33 12.62
C ALA A 73 -11.11 0.69 11.53
N LEU A 74 -9.91 0.23 11.88
CA LEU A 74 -9.00 -0.46 10.96
C LEU A 74 -9.59 -1.79 10.46
N GLU A 75 -10.24 -2.57 11.32
CA GLU A 75 -10.94 -3.80 10.93
C GLU A 75 -12.09 -3.52 9.96
N LYS A 76 -12.89 -2.48 10.19
CA LYS A 76 -13.96 -2.03 9.28
C LYS A 76 -13.42 -1.50 7.95
N LEU A 77 -12.29 -0.78 7.96
CA LEU A 77 -11.65 -0.28 6.75
C LEU A 77 -11.07 -1.42 5.90
N ARG A 78 -10.48 -2.43 6.54
CA ARG A 78 -9.95 -3.63 5.86
C ARG A 78 -11.04 -4.42 5.12
N LEU A 79 -12.31 -4.31 5.50
CA LEU A 79 -13.44 -4.87 4.75
C LEU A 79 -13.73 -4.15 3.43
N ASN A 80 -13.18 -2.95 3.22
CA ASN A 80 -13.33 -2.21 1.97
C ASN A 80 -12.01 -2.11 1.22
N ASP A 81 -10.88 -2.22 1.93
CA ASP A 81 -9.54 -2.09 1.39
C ASP A 81 -8.71 -3.35 1.63
N ALA A 82 -8.56 -4.15 0.56
CA ALA A 82 -7.77 -5.37 0.59
C ALA A 82 -6.25 -5.10 0.69
N ALA A 83 -5.80 -3.88 0.43
CA ALA A 83 -4.37 -3.54 0.46
C ALA A 83 -3.91 -3.03 1.83
N LEU A 84 -4.83 -2.74 2.74
CA LEU A 84 -4.52 -2.31 4.10
C LEU A 84 -4.10 -3.50 4.96
N HIS A 85 -2.85 -3.48 5.40
CA HIS A 85 -2.31 -4.42 6.38
C HIS A 85 -2.01 -3.67 7.67
N PHE A 86 -2.29 -4.28 8.82
CA PHE A 86 -1.93 -3.69 10.10
C PHE A 86 -1.62 -4.76 11.15
N GLU A 87 -0.72 -4.42 12.06
CA GLU A 87 -0.37 -5.25 13.22
C GLU A 87 -0.22 -4.36 14.47
N PRO A 88 -0.51 -4.89 15.68
CA PRO A 88 -0.34 -4.13 16.92
C PRO A 88 1.13 -3.75 17.13
N GLU A 89 1.37 -2.49 17.48
CA GLU A 89 2.70 -1.97 17.77
C GLU A 89 2.66 -1.19 19.10
N SER A 90 3.72 -1.33 19.91
CA SER A 90 3.87 -0.56 21.14
C SER A 90 5.09 0.35 21.05
N SER A 91 4.87 1.65 21.24
CA SER A 91 5.91 2.68 21.30
C SER A 91 6.14 3.12 22.74
N SER A 92 7.40 3.30 23.12
CA SER A 92 7.77 3.82 24.45
C SER A 92 7.30 5.27 24.67
N ALA A 93 7.14 6.05 23.61
CA ALA A 93 6.76 7.46 23.68
C ALA A 93 5.27 7.68 23.37
N LEU A 94 4.70 6.91 22.44
CA LEU A 94 3.34 7.11 21.93
C LEU A 94 2.32 6.10 22.49
N GLY A 95 2.77 5.09 23.26
CA GLY A 95 1.90 4.07 23.83
C GLY A 95 1.51 3.01 22.80
N PHE A 96 0.28 2.53 22.87
CA PHE A 96 -0.22 1.44 22.02
C PHE A 96 -0.82 1.99 20.74
N GLY A 97 -0.46 1.38 19.60
CA GLY A 97 -0.98 1.74 18.29
C GLY A 97 -0.86 0.58 17.32
N PHE A 98 -0.83 0.90 16.03
CA PHE A 98 -0.77 -0.09 14.96
C PHE A 98 0.28 0.29 13.92
N ARG A 99 1.13 -0.67 13.58
CA ARG A 99 1.98 -0.60 12.41
C ARG A 99 1.13 -0.90 11.19
N CYS A 100 0.96 0.06 10.29
CA CYS A 100 0.10 -0.08 9.12
C CYS A 100 0.93 -0.03 7.82
N GLY A 101 0.63 -0.95 6.90
CA GLY A 101 1.20 -1.04 5.56
C GLY A 101 0.24 -0.48 4.51
N PHE A 102 0.79 0.33 3.59
CA PHE A 102 0.07 1.08 2.58
C PHE A 102 0.71 0.91 1.19
N LEU A 103 -0.08 1.09 0.13
CA LEU A 103 0.41 1.10 -1.26
C LEU A 103 1.34 2.28 -1.57
N GLY A 104 1.23 3.38 -0.83
CA GLY A 104 2.00 4.61 -1.04
C GLY A 104 1.53 5.74 -0.12
N MET A 105 2.14 6.91 -0.27
CA MET A 105 1.84 8.09 0.56
C MET A 105 0.38 8.53 0.49
N LEU A 106 -0.19 8.63 -0.72
CA LEU A 106 -1.59 9.02 -0.89
C LEU A 106 -2.55 8.02 -0.25
N HIS A 107 -2.25 6.72 -0.35
CA HIS A 107 -3.08 5.69 0.28
C HIS A 107 -3.08 5.85 1.81
N MET A 108 -1.92 6.16 2.40
CA MET A 108 -1.79 6.46 3.82
C MET A 108 -2.62 7.69 4.22
N GLU A 109 -2.52 8.80 3.47
CA GLU A 109 -3.27 10.03 3.74
C GLU A 109 -4.79 9.80 3.66
N VAL A 110 -5.25 9.07 2.65
CA VAL A 110 -6.69 8.73 2.51
C VAL A 110 -7.16 7.87 3.68
N VAL A 111 -6.38 6.86 4.10
CA VAL A 111 -6.77 6.01 5.23
C VAL A 111 -6.80 6.83 6.54
N GLN A 112 -5.79 7.67 6.77
CA GLN A 112 -5.75 8.54 7.94
C GLN A 112 -6.96 9.47 8.00
N GLU A 113 -7.23 10.21 6.92
CA GLU A 113 -8.34 11.17 6.85
C GLU A 113 -9.71 10.47 6.99
N ARG A 114 -9.84 9.25 6.48
CA ARG A 114 -11.05 8.43 6.68
C ARG A 114 -11.23 8.02 8.13
N ILE A 115 -10.17 7.63 8.84
CA ILE A 115 -10.28 7.28 10.26
C ILE A 115 -10.71 8.50 11.06
N GLU A 116 -10.02 9.63 10.89
CA GLU A 116 -10.32 10.88 11.60
C GLU A 116 -11.76 11.36 11.32
N ARG A 117 -12.25 11.26 10.08
CA ARG A 117 -13.58 11.76 9.71
C ARG A 117 -14.74 10.78 9.92
N GLU A 118 -14.55 9.50 9.63
CA GLU A 118 -15.63 8.51 9.71
C GLU A 118 -15.80 7.95 11.13
N PHE A 119 -14.73 7.97 11.93
CA PHE A 119 -14.71 7.37 13.27
C PHE A 119 -14.41 8.37 14.40
N ASP A 120 -14.10 9.63 14.10
CA ASP A 120 -13.83 10.70 15.09
C ASP A 120 -12.67 10.37 16.04
N ILE A 121 -11.61 9.76 15.48
CA ILE A 121 -10.40 9.35 16.23
C ILE A 121 -9.23 10.22 15.79
N ASP A 122 -8.67 11.00 16.72
CA ASP A 122 -7.48 11.82 16.47
C ASP A 122 -6.20 10.97 16.48
N LEU A 123 -5.45 11.00 15.37
CA LEU A 123 -4.28 10.17 15.15
C LEU A 123 -2.96 10.95 15.16
N VAL A 124 -1.94 10.32 15.74
CA VAL A 124 -0.53 10.67 15.59
C VAL A 124 0.13 9.63 14.69
N THR A 125 0.68 10.08 13.56
CA THR A 125 1.35 9.22 12.58
C THR A 125 2.86 9.36 12.67
N THR A 126 3.59 8.24 12.61
CA THR A 126 5.04 8.27 12.52
C THR A 126 5.49 8.61 11.11
N ALA A 127 6.76 9.00 10.96
CA ALA A 127 7.35 9.13 9.64
C ALA A 127 7.21 7.81 8.85
N PRO A 128 6.78 7.87 7.58
CA PRO A 128 6.63 6.70 6.75
C PRO A 128 8.01 6.10 6.41
N THR A 129 8.08 4.78 6.43
CA THR A 129 9.28 4.02 6.07
C THR A 129 8.99 3.04 4.95
N VAL A 130 10.05 2.48 4.37
CA VAL A 130 9.98 1.46 3.33
C VAL A 130 10.53 0.13 3.85
N ILE A 131 10.21 -0.96 3.17
CA ILE A 131 10.83 -2.26 3.46
C ILE A 131 12.27 -2.24 2.95
N TYR A 132 13.22 -2.54 3.84
CA TYR A 132 14.61 -2.78 3.51
C TYR A 132 14.87 -4.28 3.37
N GLU A 133 15.77 -4.65 2.47
CA GLU A 133 16.25 -6.03 2.33
C GLU A 133 17.63 -6.12 2.97
N LEU A 134 17.78 -6.96 3.99
CA LEU A 134 19.00 -7.14 4.76
C LEU A 134 19.63 -8.49 4.46
N ILE A 135 20.91 -8.49 4.12
CA ILE A 135 21.70 -9.71 3.97
C ILE A 135 22.50 -9.91 5.25
N THR A 136 22.19 -11.00 5.94
CA THR A 136 22.93 -11.41 7.15
C THR A 136 24.32 -11.92 6.77
N LYS A 137 25.26 -11.95 7.73
CA LYS A 137 26.61 -12.55 7.51
C LYS A 137 26.57 -14.05 7.14
N LYS A 138 25.42 -14.70 7.31
CA LYS A 138 25.19 -16.10 6.91
C LYS A 138 24.69 -16.22 5.45
N GLY A 139 24.45 -15.10 4.77
CA GLY A 139 23.91 -15.05 3.41
C GLY A 139 22.39 -15.17 3.33
N GLU A 140 21.68 -15.14 4.46
CA GLU A 140 20.21 -15.14 4.49
C GLU A 140 19.66 -13.74 4.27
N THR A 141 18.62 -13.63 3.43
CA THR A 141 17.89 -12.39 3.16
C THR A 141 16.72 -12.24 4.14
N VAL A 142 16.65 -11.12 4.83
CA VAL A 142 15.57 -10.76 5.76
C VAL A 142 14.94 -9.44 5.31
N MET A 143 13.61 -9.39 5.28
CA MET A 143 12.87 -8.16 5.01
C MET A 143 12.62 -7.41 6.33
N LEU A 144 12.97 -6.13 6.37
CA LEU A 144 12.78 -5.26 7.53
C LEU A 144 11.82 -4.13 7.17
N ASP A 145 10.68 -4.10 7.84
CA ASP A 145 9.68 -3.05 7.74
C ASP A 145 9.78 -2.03 8.90
N ASN A 146 10.24 -2.44 10.08
CA ASN A 146 10.50 -1.56 11.22
C ASN A 146 12.00 -1.22 11.36
N PRO A 147 12.38 0.07 11.38
CA PRO A 147 13.76 0.47 11.65
C PRO A 147 14.31 0.02 13.01
N ALA A 148 13.43 -0.20 14.01
CA ALA A 148 13.84 -0.63 15.34
C ALA A 148 14.41 -2.07 15.35
N ASP A 149 14.02 -2.89 14.38
CA ASP A 149 14.43 -4.30 14.27
C ASP A 149 15.74 -4.48 13.49
N LEU A 150 16.39 -3.38 13.10
CA LEU A 150 17.66 -3.43 12.38
C LEU A 150 18.78 -4.00 13.28
N PRO A 151 19.33 -5.19 12.97
CA PRO A 151 20.41 -5.77 13.77
C PRO A 151 21.71 -4.98 13.56
N GLU A 152 22.58 -4.91 14.57
CA GLU A 152 23.90 -4.25 14.42
C GLU A 152 24.87 -5.04 13.52
N ASN A 153 24.65 -6.35 13.34
CA ASN A 153 25.54 -7.26 12.63
C ASN A 153 24.95 -7.73 11.28
N TYR A 154 24.99 -6.86 10.27
CA TYR A 154 24.61 -7.19 8.89
C TYR A 154 25.79 -7.10 7.91
N GLN A 155 25.65 -7.72 6.75
CA GLN A 155 26.65 -7.68 5.68
C GLN A 155 26.33 -6.59 4.66
N GLU A 156 25.08 -6.51 4.23
CA GLU A 156 24.62 -5.55 3.21
C GLU A 156 23.16 -5.17 3.53
N ILE A 157 22.82 -3.90 3.29
CA ILE A 157 21.44 -3.41 3.34
C ILE A 157 21.09 -2.86 1.96
N ARG A 158 19.93 -3.25 1.46
CA ARG A 158 19.38 -2.81 0.17
C ARG A 158 18.11 -2.03 0.43
N GLU A 159 18.01 -0.88 -0.22
CA GLU A 159 16.83 -0.02 -0.19
C GLU A 159 16.07 -0.14 -1.52
N PRO A 160 14.73 0.04 -1.53
CA PRO A 160 13.97 0.03 -2.75
C PRO A 160 14.25 1.31 -3.57
N ILE A 161 14.58 1.13 -4.85
CA ILE A 161 14.78 2.22 -5.81
C ILE A 161 13.63 2.23 -6.81
N ILE A 162 13.07 3.41 -7.06
CA ILE A 162 12.01 3.61 -8.06
C ILE A 162 12.54 4.31 -9.31
N THR A 163 11.87 4.07 -10.44
CA THR A 163 12.02 4.93 -11.62
C THR A 163 10.92 5.97 -11.59
N ALA A 164 11.29 7.24 -11.40
CA ALA A 164 10.35 8.36 -11.46
C ALA A 164 10.32 8.95 -12.88
N ASN A 165 9.12 9.08 -13.45
CA ASN A 165 8.89 9.82 -14.69
C ASN A 165 8.28 11.17 -14.32
N ILE A 166 8.97 12.26 -14.66
CA ILE A 166 8.56 13.62 -14.29
C ILE A 166 8.27 14.41 -15.56
N LEU A 167 7.03 14.89 -15.67
CA LEU A 167 6.60 15.79 -16.73
C LEU A 167 6.46 17.20 -16.15
N LEU A 168 7.19 18.16 -16.71
CA LEU A 168 7.21 19.53 -16.22
C LEU A 168 7.54 20.54 -17.33
N PRO A 169 7.15 21.82 -17.20
CA PRO A 169 7.50 22.87 -18.16
C PRO A 169 9.01 23.14 -18.24
N SER A 170 9.52 23.63 -19.38
CA SER A 170 10.95 23.89 -19.60
C SER A 170 11.60 24.77 -18.53
N ASP A 171 10.85 25.71 -17.97
CA ASP A 171 11.35 26.72 -17.04
C ASP A 171 11.77 26.12 -15.69
N TYR A 172 11.24 24.95 -15.32
CA TYR A 172 11.51 24.30 -14.03
C TYR A 172 12.52 23.16 -14.10
N VAL A 173 13.04 22.82 -15.29
CA VAL A 173 13.92 21.65 -15.49
C VAL A 173 15.14 21.69 -14.57
N GLY A 174 15.84 22.83 -14.50
CA GLY A 174 17.04 22.97 -13.67
C GLY A 174 16.76 22.80 -12.17
N ALA A 175 15.68 23.42 -11.68
CA ALA A 175 15.30 23.33 -10.26
C ALA A 175 14.90 21.92 -9.86
N VAL A 176 14.12 21.23 -10.71
CA VAL A 176 13.67 19.86 -10.44
C VAL A 176 14.84 18.87 -10.51
N ILE A 177 15.75 18.99 -11.48
CA ILE A 177 16.95 18.14 -11.53
C ILE A 177 17.80 18.35 -10.27
N GLY A 178 17.99 19.61 -9.85
CA GLY A 178 18.72 19.93 -8.61
C GLY A 178 18.11 19.22 -7.39
N LEU A 179 16.79 19.29 -7.25
CA LEU A 179 16.06 18.58 -6.18
C LEU A 179 16.23 17.06 -6.27
N CYS A 180 16.15 16.47 -7.47
CA CYS A 180 16.36 15.04 -7.64
C CYS A 180 17.77 14.61 -7.20
N ILE A 181 18.80 15.38 -7.54
CA ILE A 181 20.19 15.09 -7.14
C ILE A 181 20.35 15.19 -5.62
N GLU A 182 19.77 16.22 -4.99
CA GLU A 182 19.76 16.36 -3.52
C GLU A 182 19.14 15.13 -2.84
N LYS A 183 18.12 14.53 -3.46
CA LYS A 183 17.47 13.29 -2.99
C LYS A 183 18.14 12.00 -3.48
N ARG A 184 19.43 12.04 -3.86
CA ARG A 184 20.23 10.88 -4.35
C ARG A 184 19.74 10.29 -5.68
N GLY A 185 18.95 11.03 -6.44
CA GLY A 185 18.44 10.61 -7.75
C GLY A 185 19.53 10.60 -8.82
N ILE A 186 19.49 9.59 -9.70
CA ILE A 186 20.38 9.47 -10.85
C ILE A 186 19.54 9.63 -12.11
N GLN A 187 19.78 10.69 -12.88
CA GLN A 187 19.10 10.93 -14.14
C GLN A 187 19.41 9.81 -15.15
N LYS A 188 18.37 9.18 -15.71
CA LYS A 188 18.50 8.10 -16.70
C LYS A 188 18.19 8.55 -18.13
N ASN A 189 17.22 9.44 -18.30
CA ASN A 189 16.75 9.91 -19.59
C ASN A 189 16.18 11.33 -19.45
N MET A 190 16.21 12.11 -20.52
CA MET A 190 15.55 13.41 -20.61
C MET A 190 15.02 13.58 -22.03
N GLN A 191 13.72 13.85 -22.15
CA GLN A 191 13.04 14.05 -23.43
C GLN A 191 12.31 15.39 -23.40
N TYR A 192 12.53 16.19 -24.43
CA TYR A 192 11.76 17.41 -24.65
C TYR A 192 10.55 17.08 -25.51
N LEU A 193 9.36 17.17 -24.91
CA LEU A 193 8.10 17.11 -25.65
C LEU A 193 7.91 18.48 -26.30
N GLY A 194 8.27 18.57 -27.58
CA GLY A 194 8.35 19.83 -28.32
C GLY A 194 7.03 20.59 -28.38
N SER A 195 7.16 21.92 -28.35
CA SER A 195 6.14 22.92 -28.70
C SER A 195 5.73 22.79 -30.17
N GLN A 196 4.43 22.65 -30.44
CA GLN A 196 3.86 23.32 -31.62
C GLN A 196 3.59 24.78 -31.26
#